data_AF-A0A811YGZ6-F1
#
_entry.id   AF-A0A811YGZ6-F1
#
_cell.length_a   1.000
_cell.length_b   1.000
_cell.length_c   1.000
_cell.angle_alpha   90.00
_cell.angle_beta   90.00
_cell.angle_gamma   90.00
#
_symmetry.space_group_name_H-M   'P 1'
#
loop_
_entity.id
_entity.type
_entity.pdbx_description
1 polymer ?
#
loop_
_entity_poly.entity_id
_entity_poly.type
_entity_poly.pdbx_seq_one_letter_code
_entity_poly.pdbx_strand_id
1 'polypeptide(L)'
;MEAILNKLVSVAGFVSKSTRFEYGWCLIKEEQWAYVFYLAMGNYWLKEYEKALKHVRGLLQTEPQNNQAQELEWLTDKARKKDGLVDMAIVGDVALGVLDLAGLIQLAVSKSKS
;
A
#
# COMPACT_ATOMS: atom_id res chain seq x y z
N MET A 1 -17.21 8.58 -53.86
CA MET A 1 -17.14 8.48 -52.40
C MET A 1 -16.37 7.24 -51.95
N GLU A 2 -16.57 6.09 -52.60
CA GLU A 2 -15.90 4.82 -52.23
C GLU A 2 -14.37 4.78 -52.40
N ALA A 3 -13.80 5.49 -53.38
CA ALA A 3 -12.34 5.50 -53.58
C ALA A 3 -11.56 6.16 -52.42
N ILE A 4 -12.18 7.12 -51.73
CA ILE A 4 -11.60 7.78 -50.55
C ILE A 4 -11.71 6.86 -49.34
N LEU A 5 -12.83 6.16 -49.20
CA LEU A 5 -13.07 5.15 -48.17
C LEU A 5 -12.06 3.99 -48.25
N ASN A 6 -11.81 3.43 -49.44
CA ASN A 6 -10.82 2.37 -49.61
C ASN A 6 -9.38 2.82 -49.29
N LYS A 7 -9.03 4.07 -49.60
CA LYS A 7 -7.72 4.63 -49.20
C LYS A 7 -7.62 4.80 -47.68
N LEU A 8 -8.66 5.25 -47.01
CA LEU A 8 -8.67 5.41 -45.54
C LEU A 8 -8.62 4.05 -44.81
N VAL A 9 -9.35 3.05 -45.30
CA VAL A 9 -9.30 1.67 -44.78
C VAL A 9 -7.92 1.04 -44.99
N SER A 10 -7.27 1.30 -46.14
CA SER A 10 -5.91 0.84 -46.42
C SER A 10 -4.86 1.49 -45.52
N VAL A 11 -5.03 2.77 -45.14
CA VAL A 11 -4.11 3.48 -44.24
C VAL A 11 -4.29 2.99 -42.78
N ALA A 12 -5.53 2.70 -42.36
CA ALA A 12 -5.81 2.11 -41.05
C ALA A 12 -5.25 0.67 -40.90
N GLY A 13 -5.13 -0.07 -42.00
CA GLY A 13 -4.55 -1.42 -42.03
C GLY A 13 -3.02 -1.47 -41.91
N PHE A 14 -2.32 -0.35 -42.15
CA PHE A 14 -0.86 -0.28 -42.15
C PHE A 14 -0.31 0.20 -40.80
N VAL A 15 -0.75 -0.40 -39.70
CA VAL A 15 0.00 -0.30 -38.45
C VAL A 15 1.13 -1.30 -38.52
N SER A 16 2.37 -0.80 -38.56
CA SER A 16 3.58 -1.62 -38.56
C SER A 16 3.50 -2.65 -37.42
N LYS A 17 3.95 -3.89 -37.68
CA LYS A 17 4.00 -4.95 -36.67
C LYS A 17 4.79 -4.52 -35.42
N SER A 18 5.80 -3.67 -35.59
CA SER A 18 6.57 -3.08 -34.47
C SER A 18 5.69 -2.19 -33.58
N THR A 19 4.90 -1.32 -34.19
CA THR A 19 3.98 -0.41 -33.50
C THR A 19 2.89 -1.18 -32.75
N ARG A 20 2.33 -2.25 -33.34
CA ARG A 20 1.36 -3.11 -32.66
C ARG A 20 1.96 -3.81 -31.44
N PHE A 21 3.21 -4.25 -31.54
CA PHE A 21 3.91 -4.86 -30.43
C PHE A 21 4.20 -3.84 -29.31
N GLU A 22 4.63 -2.63 -29.65
CA GLU A 22 4.87 -1.57 -28.66
C GLU A 22 3.60 -1.17 -27.89
N TYR A 23 2.46 -1.02 -28.58
CA TYR A 23 1.19 -0.75 -27.89
C TYR A 23 0.76 -1.91 -26.99
N GLY A 24 0.95 -3.16 -27.42
CA GLY A 24 0.68 -4.33 -26.59
C GLY A 24 1.59 -4.39 -25.37
N TRP A 25 2.86 -4.04 -25.53
CA TRP A 25 3.83 -4.01 -24.43
C TRP A 25 3.52 -2.90 -23.42
N CYS A 26 3.04 -1.74 -23.89
CA CYS A 26 2.63 -0.65 -23.00
C CYS A 26 1.41 -1.02 -22.16
N LEU A 27 0.39 -1.64 -22.77
CA LEU A 27 -0.80 -2.12 -22.06
C LEU A 27 -0.46 -3.18 -20.99
N ILE A 28 0.39 -4.15 -21.34
CA ILE A 28 0.83 -5.18 -20.39
C ILE A 28 1.62 -4.56 -19.24
N LYS A 29 2.48 -3.57 -19.54
CA LYS A 29 3.24 -2.88 -18.52
C LYS A 29 2.29 -2.15 -17.56
N GLU A 30 1.32 -1.38 -18.04
CA GLU A 30 0.39 -0.65 -17.15
C GLU A 30 -0.40 -1.57 -16.20
N GLU A 31 -0.86 -2.74 -16.66
CA GLU A 31 -1.64 -3.66 -15.82
C GLU A 31 -0.83 -4.23 -14.64
N GLN A 32 0.46 -4.51 -14.83
CA GLN A 32 1.31 -5.08 -13.77
C GLN A 32 1.47 -4.10 -12.59
N TRP A 33 1.51 -2.81 -12.88
CA TRP A 33 1.73 -1.75 -11.90
C TRP A 33 0.50 -1.51 -11.05
N ALA A 34 -0.65 -1.45 -11.71
CA ALA A 34 -1.94 -1.34 -11.05
C ALA A 34 -2.15 -2.52 -10.09
N TYR A 35 -1.84 -3.76 -10.51
CA TYR A 35 -1.98 -4.93 -9.66
C TYR A 35 -1.13 -4.86 -8.39
N VAL A 36 0.16 -4.52 -8.50
CA VAL A 36 1.07 -4.39 -7.35
C VAL A 36 0.62 -3.25 -6.41
N PHE A 37 0.12 -2.16 -6.97
CA PHE A 37 -0.44 -1.05 -6.19
C PHE A 37 -1.66 -1.48 -5.36
N TYR A 38 -2.62 -2.20 -5.96
CA TYR A 38 -3.78 -2.71 -5.21
C TYR A 38 -3.39 -3.75 -4.15
N LEU A 39 -2.41 -4.62 -4.44
CA LEU A 39 -1.89 -5.56 -3.46
C LEU A 39 -1.27 -4.84 -2.26
N ALA A 40 -0.52 -3.76 -2.48
CA ALA A 40 0.01 -2.94 -1.41
C ALA A 40 -1.10 -2.30 -0.56
N MET A 41 -2.15 -1.77 -1.20
CA MET A 41 -3.30 -1.21 -0.47
C MET A 41 -4.04 -2.26 0.38
N GLY A 42 -4.22 -3.47 -0.14
CA GLY A 42 -4.84 -4.57 0.62
C GLY A 42 -4.03 -4.90 1.87
N ASN A 43 -2.70 -4.99 1.75
CA ASN A 43 -1.82 -5.20 2.90
C ASN A 43 -1.83 -4.04 3.88
N TYR A 44 -1.97 -2.80 3.41
CA TYR A 44 -2.12 -1.61 4.25
C TYR A 44 -3.39 -1.68 5.12
N TRP A 45 -4.53 -2.14 4.55
CA TRP A 45 -5.77 -2.32 5.32
C TRP A 45 -5.70 -3.48 6.32
N LEU A 46 -4.94 -4.53 6.00
CA LEU A 46 -4.65 -5.64 6.91
C LEU A 46 -3.62 -5.29 8.00
N LYS A 47 -3.13 -4.05 8.04
CA LYS A 47 -2.06 -3.57 8.93
C LYS A 47 -0.71 -4.28 8.75
N GLU A 48 -0.52 -4.98 7.64
CA GLU A 48 0.76 -5.61 7.29
C GLU A 48 1.69 -4.58 6.62
N TYR A 49 2.04 -3.52 7.35
CA TYR A 49 2.73 -2.35 6.83
C TYR A 49 4.10 -2.67 6.20
N GLU A 50 4.83 -3.65 6.74
CA GLU A 50 6.12 -4.10 6.18
C GLU A 50 5.96 -4.70 4.78
N LYS A 51 4.93 -5.55 4.57
CA LYS A 51 4.65 -6.13 3.26
C LYS A 51 4.15 -5.07 2.29
N ALA A 52 3.28 -4.17 2.74
CA ALA A 52 2.81 -3.04 1.95
C ALA A 52 3.98 -2.17 1.47
N LEU A 53 4.90 -1.77 2.37
CA LEU A 53 6.08 -0.96 2.03
C LEU A 53 7.01 -1.68 1.04
N LYS A 54 7.19 -3.00 1.18
CA LYS A 54 7.99 -3.79 0.24
C LYS A 54 7.42 -3.72 -1.18
N HIS A 55 6.10 -3.88 -1.32
CA HIS A 55 5.43 -3.82 -2.62
C HIS A 55 5.49 -2.41 -3.22
N VAL A 56 5.20 -1.36 -2.44
CA VAL A 56 5.24 0.03 -2.92
C VAL A 56 6.66 0.46 -3.30
N ARG A 57 7.69 0.08 -2.54
CA ARG A 57 9.09 0.40 -2.89
C ARG A 57 9.56 -0.32 -4.15
N GLY A 58 9.14 -1.58 -4.33
CA GLY A 58 9.40 -2.31 -5.59
C GLY A 58 8.73 -1.63 -6.78
N LEU A 59 7.52 -1.09 -6.60
CA LEU A 59 6.83 -0.26 -7.57
C LEU A 59 7.64 1.04 -7.82
N LEU A 60 8.00 1.81 -6.79
CA LEU A 60 8.75 3.05 -6.98
C LEU A 60 10.13 2.88 -7.65
N GLN A 61 10.76 1.71 -7.54
CA GLN A 61 12.02 1.42 -8.26
C GLN A 61 11.86 1.42 -9.78
N THR A 62 10.69 1.03 -10.29
CA THR A 62 10.50 0.87 -11.74
C THR A 62 9.69 2.04 -12.35
N GLU A 63 8.90 2.80 -11.56
CA GLU A 63 8.26 4.09 -11.93
C GLU A 63 8.39 5.09 -10.77
N PRO A 64 9.57 5.70 -10.61
CA PRO A 64 9.86 6.60 -9.49
C PRO A 64 9.06 7.91 -9.55
N GLN A 65 8.50 8.26 -10.72
CA GLN A 65 7.69 9.47 -10.90
C GLN A 65 6.21 9.30 -10.54
N ASN A 66 5.78 8.12 -10.09
CA ASN A 66 4.39 7.90 -9.73
C ASN A 66 4.06 8.52 -8.36
N ASN A 67 3.48 9.72 -8.38
CA ASN A 67 3.06 10.44 -7.17
C ASN A 67 2.07 9.64 -6.29
N GLN A 68 1.21 8.80 -6.89
CA GLN A 68 0.24 7.99 -6.13
C GLN A 68 0.94 6.90 -5.31
N ALA A 69 1.98 6.28 -5.86
CA ALA A 69 2.78 5.30 -5.16
C ALA A 69 3.60 5.93 -4.01
N GLN A 70 4.13 7.14 -4.22
CA GLN A 70 4.86 7.88 -3.19
C GLN A 70 3.94 8.29 -2.03
N GLU A 71 2.72 8.74 -2.32
CA GLU A 71 1.73 9.08 -1.31
C GLU A 71 1.33 7.86 -0.47
N LEU A 72 1.12 6.70 -1.13
CA LEU A 72 0.83 5.44 -0.43
C LEU A 72 2.00 5.00 0.46
N GLU A 73 3.25 5.17 0.04
CA GLU A 73 4.42 4.91 0.87
C GLU A 73 4.41 5.78 2.13
N TRP A 74 4.19 7.09 1.97
CA TRP A 74 4.14 8.04 3.07
C TRP A 74 3.02 7.73 4.07
N LEU A 75 1.81 7.44 3.59
CA LEU A 75 0.67 7.05 4.42
C LEU A 75 0.96 5.76 5.21
N THR A 76 1.55 4.77 4.55
CA THR A 76 1.91 3.49 5.16
C THR A 76 2.98 3.68 6.24
N ASP A 77 4.03 4.47 5.99
CA ASP A 77 5.09 4.75 6.97
C ASP A 77 4.55 5.51 8.20
N LYS A 78 3.63 6.45 7.98
CA LYS A 78 2.97 7.20 9.05
C LYS A 78 2.06 6.31 9.90
N ALA A 79 1.28 5.44 9.27
CA ALA A 79 0.43 4.46 9.97
C ALA A 79 1.28 3.47 10.77
N ARG A 80 2.33 2.90 10.17
CA ARG A 80 3.28 1.99 10.83
C ARG A 80 3.90 2.61 12.09
N LYS A 81 4.37 3.86 12.01
CA LYS A 81 4.95 4.57 13.16
C LYS A 81 3.93 4.81 14.27
N LYS A 82 2.70 5.16 13.90
CA LYS A 82 1.62 5.42 14.87
C LYS A 82 1.19 4.13 15.58
N ASP A 83 0.94 3.07 14.84
CA ASP A 83 0.54 1.77 15.40
C ASP A 83 1.69 1.14 16.21
N GLY A 84 2.95 1.25 15.74
CA GLY A 84 4.11 0.79 16.51
C GLY A 84 4.36 1.55 17.82
N LEU A 85 4.01 2.84 17.89
CA LEU A 85 4.05 3.61 19.15
C LEU A 85 2.92 3.20 20.11
N VAL A 86 1.74 2.86 19.59
CA VAL A 86 0.61 2.37 20.41
C VAL A 86 0.93 0.99 20.99
N ASP A 87 1.52 0.09 20.23
CA ASP A 87 1.93 -1.23 20.74
C ASP A 87 3.03 -1.13 21.79
N MET A 88 3.98 -0.18 21.62
CA MET A 88 5.02 0.08 22.62
C MET A 88 4.45 0.69 23.92
N ALA A 89 3.36 1.48 23.82
CA ALA A 89 2.63 1.97 24.98
C ALA A 89 1.82 0.86 25.68
N ILE A 90 1.27 -0.10 24.93
CA ILE A 90 0.54 -1.25 25.48
C ILE A 90 1.49 -2.26 26.15
N VAL A 91 2.69 -2.46 25.59
CA VAL A 91 3.70 -3.36 26.20
C VAL A 91 4.30 -2.80 27.50
N GLY A 92 4.05 -1.52 27.80
CA GLY A 92 4.45 -0.88 29.06
C GLY A 92 3.66 -1.33 30.29
N ASP A 93 2.46 -1.92 30.12
CA ASP A 93 1.58 -2.29 31.24
C ASP A 93 1.20 -3.79 31.28
N VAL A 94 1.60 -4.59 30.27
CA VAL A 94 1.37 -6.05 30.22
C VAL A 94 2.64 -6.84 30.60
N ALA A 95 3.45 -6.32 31.52
CA ALA A 95 4.53 -7.09 32.14
C ALA A 95 4.14 -7.66 33.52
N LEU A 96 3.00 -7.25 34.08
CA LEU A 96 2.53 -7.71 35.39
C LEU A 96 1.04 -8.05 35.35
N GLY A 97 0.74 -9.34 35.26
CA GLY A 97 -0.55 -9.86 35.74
C GLY A 97 -1.43 -10.49 34.68
N VAL A 98 -1.00 -11.63 34.13
CA VAL A 98 -1.94 -12.76 34.06
C VAL A 98 -2.03 -13.31 35.49
N LEU A 99 -2.83 -12.65 36.33
CA LEU A 99 -3.44 -13.29 37.49
C LEU A 99 -4.94 -13.07 37.36
N ASP A 100 -5.60 -14.15 36.98
CA ASP A 100 -7.05 -14.28 36.99
C ASP A 100 -7.62 -13.87 38.38
N LEU A 101 -8.70 -13.06 38.37
CA LEU A 101 -9.82 -13.13 39.32
C LEU A 101 -9.67 -12.69 40.80
N ALA A 102 -8.92 -11.64 41.16
CA ALA A 102 -9.14 -10.99 42.46
C ALA A 102 -8.74 -9.50 42.49
N GLY A 103 -9.69 -8.61 42.83
CA GLY A 103 -9.35 -7.35 43.48
C GLY A 103 -9.99 -6.08 42.93
N LEU A 104 -11.31 -5.95 43.03
CA LEU A 104 -11.97 -4.65 43.22
C LEU A 104 -11.60 -3.98 44.57
N ILE A 105 -10.43 -4.28 45.13
CA ILE A 105 -10.06 -3.88 46.48
C ILE A 105 -8.60 -3.41 46.48
N GLN A 106 -8.47 -2.12 46.74
CA GLN A 106 -7.32 -1.44 47.35
C GLN A 106 -6.09 -1.11 46.49
N LEU A 107 -6.13 0.09 45.91
CA LEU A 107 -4.98 1.00 45.95
C LEU A 107 -5.42 2.40 46.43
N ALA A 108 -6.23 2.42 47.48
CA ALA A 108 -6.50 3.60 48.29
C ALA A 108 -5.84 3.40 49.67
N VAL A 109 -4.50 3.46 49.72
CA VAL A 109 -3.79 3.83 50.95
C VAL A 109 -2.90 5.01 50.59
N SER A 110 -3.53 6.19 50.54
CA SER A 110 -2.80 7.44 50.75
C SER A 110 -2.17 7.38 52.13
N LYS A 111 -0.84 7.40 52.18
CA LYS A 111 -0.10 7.81 53.38
C LYS A 111 -0.56 9.23 53.76
N SER A 112 -1.42 9.34 54.76
CA SER A 112 -1.69 10.60 55.44
C SER A 112 -0.88 10.63 56.73
N LYS A 113 -0.04 11.65 56.84
CA LYS A 113 0.74 12.04 58.02
C LYS A 113 -0.20 12.35 59.20
N SER A 114 0.09 11.82 60.38
CA SER A 114 0.20 12.54 61.67
C SER A 114 0.69 11.59 62.76
#